data_AF-A0A445APV9-F1
#
_entry.id   AF-A0A445APV9-F1
#
_cell.length_a   1.000
_cell.length_b   1.000
_cell.length_c   1.000
_cell.angle_alpha   90.00
_cell.angle_beta   90.00
_cell.angle_gamma   90.00
#
_symmetry.space_group_name_H-M   'P 1'
#
loop_
_entity.id
_entity.type
_entity.pdbx_description
1 polymer ?
#
loop_
_entity_poly.entity_id
_entity_poly.type
_entity_poly.pdbx_seq_one_letter_code
_entity_poly.pdbx_strand_id
1 'polypeptide(L)'
;MNLLRERFFSESDMSEDILEAAYAVDSVQDITTLKFSENFAEKIGKYHFSTLQLAFDFYMKYSKSKSFSARKSKTFKNSTGEIYKQKY
;
A
#
# COMPACT_ATOMS: atom_id res chain seq x y z
N MET A 1 -25.16 31.80 -13.37
CA MET A 1 -24.71 31.03 -14.54
C MET A 1 -23.66 30.04 -14.08
N ASN A 2 -24.00 28.76 -14.11
CA ASN A 2 -23.18 27.66 -13.59
C ASN A 2 -21.92 27.51 -14.44
N LEU A 3 -20.76 27.78 -13.86
CA LEU A 3 -19.47 27.40 -14.44
C LEU A 3 -19.26 25.91 -14.15
N LEU A 4 -19.76 25.06 -15.05
CA LEU A 4 -19.35 23.67 -15.13
C LEU A 4 -17.84 23.67 -15.38
N ARG A 5 -17.08 23.39 -14.31
CA ARG A 5 -15.64 23.18 -14.35
C ARG A 5 -15.40 21.80 -14.95
N GLU A 6 -15.57 21.67 -16.26
CA GLU A 6 -15.06 20.51 -17.01
C GLU A 6 -13.54 20.57 -16.96
N ARG A 7 -12.98 19.81 -16.02
CA ARG A 7 -11.54 19.63 -15.86
C ARG A 7 -11.12 18.71 -17.01
N PHE A 8 -10.57 19.31 -18.08
CA PHE A 8 -9.90 18.55 -19.13
C PHE A 8 -8.72 17.81 -18.48
N PHE A 9 -8.84 16.49 -18.30
CA PHE A 9 -7.73 15.64 -17.89
C PHE A 9 -6.76 15.55 -19.06
N SER A 10 -5.48 15.84 -18.83
CA SER A 10 -4.44 15.68 -19.83
C SER A 10 -4.06 14.20 -19.98
N GLU A 11 -3.48 13.83 -21.12
CA GLU A 11 -3.05 12.44 -21.38
C GLU A 11 -1.99 11.95 -20.37
N SER A 12 -1.16 12.87 -19.84
CA SER A 12 -0.26 12.59 -18.72
C SER A 12 -1.00 12.31 -17.43
N ASP A 13 -2.06 13.06 -17.11
CA ASP A 13 -2.86 12.83 -15.90
C ASP A 13 -3.54 11.45 -15.95
N MET A 14 -4.02 11.04 -17.13
CA MET A 14 -4.58 9.70 -17.34
C MET A 14 -3.53 8.61 -17.17
N SER A 15 -2.29 8.84 -17.63
CA SER A 15 -1.20 7.87 -17.49
C SER A 15 -0.76 7.69 -16.03
N GLU A 16 -0.75 8.76 -15.25
CA GLU A 16 -0.44 8.72 -13.82
C GLU A 16 -1.54 8.00 -13.03
N ASP A 17 -2.81 8.29 -13.30
CA ASP A 17 -3.95 7.59 -12.67
C ASP A 17 -3.95 6.08 -12.97
N ILE A 18 -3.63 5.68 -14.21
CA ILE A 18 -3.51 4.27 -14.59
C ILE A 18 -2.33 3.60 -13.87
N LEU A 19 -1.20 4.30 -13.75
CA LEU A 19 -0.04 3.80 -13.02
C LEU A 19 -0.34 3.65 -11.53
N GLU A 20 -1.09 4.58 -10.93
CA GLU A 20 -1.50 4.53 -9.52
C GLU A 20 -2.47 3.37 -9.26
N ALA A 21 -3.43 3.14 -10.16
CA ALA A 21 -4.34 2.00 -10.08
C ALA A 21 -3.61 0.65 -10.16
N ALA A 22 -2.50 0.56 -10.90
CA ALA A 22 -1.69 -0.67 -11.00
C ALA A 22 -1.00 -1.05 -9.67
N TYR A 23 -0.90 -0.11 -8.73
CA TYR A 23 -0.33 -0.34 -7.39
C TYR A 23 -1.40 -0.51 -6.30
N ALA A 24 -2.68 -0.51 -6.65
CA ALA A 24 -3.76 -0.83 -5.71
C ALA A 24 -3.77 -2.32 -5.35
N VAL A 25 -3.91 -2.60 -4.06
CA VAL A 25 -4.07 -3.95 -3.50
C VAL A 25 -5.35 -4.00 -2.70
N ASP A 26 -6.37 -4.61 -3.30
CA ASP A 26 -7.73 -4.65 -2.74
C ASP A 26 -8.15 -6.03 -2.26
N SER A 27 -7.35 -7.06 -2.58
CA SER A 27 -7.64 -8.42 -2.20
C SER A 27 -6.38 -9.21 -1.82
N VAL A 28 -6.59 -10.31 -1.11
CA VAL A 28 -5.52 -11.28 -0.79
C VAL A 28 -5.01 -11.95 -2.07
N GLN A 29 -5.86 -12.09 -3.08
CA GLN A 29 -5.53 -12.66 -4.38
C GLN A 29 -4.48 -11.80 -5.11
N ASP A 30 -4.60 -10.47 -5.05
CA ASP A 30 -3.59 -9.56 -5.60
C ASP A 30 -2.24 -9.79 -4.91
N ILE A 31 -2.26 -9.97 -3.59
CA ILE A 31 -1.06 -10.28 -2.81
C ILE A 31 -0.47 -11.62 -3.23
N THR A 32 -1.27 -12.67 -3.42
CA THR A 32 -0.75 -14.02 -3.74
C THR A 32 -0.17 -14.11 -5.14
N THR A 33 -0.67 -13.34 -6.11
CA THR A 33 -0.17 -13.32 -7.49
C THR A 33 1.13 -12.54 -7.66
N LEU A 34 1.44 -11.58 -6.76
CA LEU A 34 2.66 -10.78 -6.82
C LEU A 34 3.94 -11.61 -6.71
N LYS A 35 4.93 -11.31 -7.55
CA LYS A 35 6.27 -11.91 -7.51
C LYS A 35 7.29 -10.87 -7.07
N PHE A 36 7.99 -11.16 -5.97
CA PHE A 36 9.02 -10.28 -5.43
C PHE A 36 10.38 -10.58 -6.07
N SER A 37 10.81 -9.73 -6.99
CA SER A 37 12.16 -9.78 -7.57
C SER A 37 13.20 -9.13 -6.64
N GLU A 38 14.48 -9.18 -7.02
CA GLU A 38 15.56 -8.55 -6.26
C GLU A 38 15.37 -7.03 -6.11
N ASN A 39 15.02 -6.33 -7.20
CA ASN A 39 14.81 -4.88 -7.23
C ASN A 39 13.40 -4.43 -6.80
N PHE A 40 12.63 -5.32 -6.15
CA PHE A 40 11.25 -5.00 -5.74
C PHE A 40 11.18 -3.87 -4.69
N ALA A 41 12.25 -3.66 -3.91
CA ALA A 41 12.32 -2.66 -2.86
C ALA A 41 12.05 -1.22 -3.37
N GLU A 42 12.45 -0.88 -4.59
CA GLU A 42 12.21 0.45 -5.18
C GLU A 42 10.72 0.73 -5.45
N LYS A 43 9.93 -0.34 -5.63
CA LYS A 43 8.49 -0.27 -5.94
C LYS A 43 7.62 -0.49 -4.71
N ILE A 44 8.17 -0.99 -3.61
CA ILE A 44 7.38 -1.42 -2.45
C ILE A 44 6.57 -0.29 -1.81
N GLY A 45 7.13 0.93 -1.80
CA GLY A 45 6.49 2.13 -1.25
C GLY A 45 5.39 2.72 -2.14
N LYS A 46 5.23 2.21 -3.37
CA LYS A 46 4.19 2.68 -4.31
C LYS A 46 2.85 1.97 -4.11
N TYR A 47 2.83 0.84 -3.39
CA TYR A 47 1.60 0.07 -3.19
C TYR A 47 0.65 0.75 -2.21
N HIS A 48 -0.62 0.83 -2.61
CA HIS A 48 -1.72 1.36 -1.81
C HIS A 48 -2.63 0.22 -1.39
N PHE A 49 -3.13 0.28 -0.16
CA PHE A 49 -3.93 -0.80 0.44
C PHE A 49 -5.26 -0.25 0.93
N SER A 50 -6.36 -0.89 0.56
CA SER A 50 -7.69 -0.53 1.06
C SER A 50 -7.89 -0.85 2.54
N THR A 51 -7.12 -1.79 3.10
CA THR A 51 -7.14 -2.11 4.53
C THR A 51 -5.75 -2.31 5.14
N LEU A 52 -5.64 -2.02 6.43
CA LEU A 52 -4.42 -2.28 7.21
C LEU A 52 -4.05 -3.78 7.23
N GLN A 53 -5.05 -4.67 7.16
CA GLN A 53 -4.82 -6.10 7.14
C GLN A 53 -4.16 -6.54 5.83
N LEU A 54 -4.60 -6.01 4.68
CA LEU A 54 -3.96 -6.24 3.39
C LEU A 54 -2.52 -5.72 3.36
N ALA A 55 -2.27 -4.53 3.90
CA ALA A 55 -0.91 -4.01 4.05
C ALA A 55 -0.03 -4.99 4.86
N PHE A 56 -0.54 -5.49 5.98
CA PHE A 56 0.19 -6.46 6.80
C PHE A 56 0.47 -7.76 6.03
N ASP A 57 -0.53 -8.34 5.36
CA ASP A 57 -0.38 -9.60 4.63
C ASP A 57 0.59 -9.47 3.44
N PHE A 58 0.58 -8.32 2.77
CA PHE A 58 1.55 -7.98 1.73
C PHE A 58 2.97 -7.96 2.28
N TYR A 59 3.23 -7.21 3.35
CA TYR A 59 4.57 -7.12 3.95
C TYR A 59 5.03 -8.45 4.55
N MET A 60 4.10 -9.26 5.08
CA MET A 60 4.39 -10.64 5.51
C MET A 60 4.84 -11.53 4.37
N LYS A 61 4.17 -11.45 3.21
CA LYS A 61 4.57 -12.22 2.03
C LYS A 61 5.93 -11.76 1.52
N TYR A 62 6.15 -10.43 1.45
CA TYR A 62 7.43 -9.86 1.05
C TYR A 62 8.57 -10.31 1.98
N SER A 63 8.39 -10.22 3.30
CA SER A 63 9.42 -10.63 4.26
C SER A 63 9.78 -12.10 4.09
N LYS A 64 8.79 -12.97 3.92
CA LYS A 64 9.01 -14.42 3.70
C LYS A 64 9.85 -14.68 2.45
N SER A 65 9.63 -13.92 1.37
CA SER A 65 10.42 -14.02 0.15
C SER A 65 11.89 -13.60 0.32
N LYS A 66 12.18 -12.81 1.37
CA LYS A 66 13.51 -12.37 1.77
C LYS A 66 14.07 -13.14 2.97
N SER A 67 13.49 -14.29 3.31
CA SER A 67 13.89 -15.12 4.47
C SER A 67 13.71 -14.46 5.84
N PHE A 68 12.81 -13.48 5.96
CA PHE A 68 12.44 -12.82 7.20
C PHE A 68 10.94 -12.99 7.52
N SER A 69 10.55 -12.61 8.73
CA SER A 69 9.14 -12.56 9.14
C SER A 69 8.80 -11.18 9.67
N ALA A 70 7.75 -10.55 9.14
CA ALA A 70 7.21 -9.34 9.73
C ALA A 70 6.40 -9.67 11.00
N ARG A 71 6.32 -8.72 11.93
CA ARG A 71 5.47 -8.83 13.12
C ARG A 71 4.77 -7.52 13.32
N LYS A 72 3.47 -7.55 13.64
CA LYS A 72 2.76 -6.34 14.06
C LYS A 72 3.47 -5.77 15.28
N SER A 73 3.82 -4.48 15.21
CA SER A 73 4.37 -3.78 16.36
C SER A 73 3.37 -3.83 17.50
N LYS A 74 3.86 -4.12 18.72
CA LYS A 74 3.06 -3.97 19.94
C LYS A 74 2.91 -2.52 20.37
N THR A 75 3.61 -1.64 19.67
CA THR A 75 3.62 -0.21 19.89
C THR A 75 2.78 0.46 18.81
N PHE A 76 1.72 1.17 19.20
CA PHE A 76 0.82 1.87 18.29
C PHE A 76 0.76 3.36 18.64
N LYS A 77 0.65 4.20 17.61
CA LYS A 77 0.51 5.65 17.74
C LYS A 77 -0.94 6.01 17.44
N ASN A 78 -1.63 6.71 18.34
CA ASN A 78 -2.99 7.20 18.08
C ASN A 78 -2.96 8.48 17.22
N SER A 79 -4.14 9.03 16.91
CA SER A 79 -4.29 10.25 16.09
C SER A 79 -3.70 11.51 16.73
N THR A 80 -3.59 11.58 18.06
CA THR A 80 -2.93 12.69 18.79
C THR A 80 -1.42 12.52 18.85
N GLY A 81 -0.91 11.37 18.42
CA GLY A 81 0.50 11.06 18.35
C GLY A 81 1.10 10.42 19.59
N GLU A 82 0.27 10.07 20.56
CA GLU A 82 0.68 9.33 21.76
C GLU A 82 1.01 7.89 21.40
N ILE A 83 2.08 7.38 22.00
CA ILE A 83 2.60 6.05 21.75
C ILE A 83 2.19 5.13 22.90
N TYR A 84 1.43 4.10 22.59
CA TYR A 84 1.05 3.05 23.53
C TYR A 84 1.79 1.77 23.20
N LYS A 85 2.15 1.01 24.24
CA LYS A 85 2.74 -0.32 24.10
C LYS A 85 1.84 -1.32 24.79
N GLN A 86 1.37 -2.33 24.04
CA GLN A 86 0.64 -3.45 24.62
C GLN A 86 1.52 -4.17 25.65
N LYS A 87 1.12 -4.11 26.92
CA LYS A 87 1.69 -4.90 28.02
C LYS A 87 0.95 -6.24 28.11
N TYR A 88 1.64 -7.27 28.58
CA TYR A 88 1.12 -8.62 28.78
C TYR A 88 0.17 -8.67 29.96
#